data_AF-A0A0N4X3W2-F1
#
_entry.id   AF-A0A0N4X3W2-F1
#
_cell.length_a   1.000
_cell.length_b   1.000
_cell.length_c   1.000
_cell.angle_alpha   90.00
_cell.angle_beta   90.00
_cell.angle_gamma   90.00
#
_symmetry.space_group_name_H-M   'P 1'
#
loop_
_entity.id
_entity.type
_entity.pdbx_description
1 polymer ?
#
loop_
_entity_poly.entity_id
_entity_poly.type
_entity_poly.pdbx_seq_one_letter_code
_entity_poly.pdbx_strand_id
1 'polypeptide(L)'
;LKTSCALNVAKNPQYALNNFKIIAIPFAVRILFNAAPQKAHKIFLERITLGMDKVLCHGDLWSMNVLWRQNGCDLEMAAVIDYQTAHFGCAATDLVRLLCACLSGRDRRTNWEHLLEEFYLNLKGEVGNRKMPYTLEQVRSLWMPLKQCLKLNISTCIQWRSKVFGQMLHQPYFSVVTPFLVDLIMRNFYIWSVGVL
;
A
#
# COMPACT_ATOMS: atom_id res chain seq x y z
N LEU A 1 15.70 28.13 15.33
CA LEU A 1 15.32 26.76 15.78
C LEU A 1 15.54 25.68 14.71
N LYS A 2 15.26 25.90 13.42
CA LYS A 2 15.52 24.89 12.35
C LYS A 2 16.99 24.69 11.98
N THR A 3 17.84 25.72 12.15
CA THR A 3 19.27 25.69 11.80
C THR A 3 20.16 24.98 12.83
N SER A 4 19.83 25.01 14.13
CA SER A 4 20.64 24.34 15.16
C SER A 4 20.48 22.81 15.16
N CYS A 5 19.31 22.30 14.74
CA CYS A 5 19.04 20.87 14.68
C CYS A 5 19.88 20.19 13.57
N ALA A 6 20.02 20.83 12.41
CA ALA A 6 20.83 20.34 11.30
C ALA A 6 22.34 20.32 11.64
N LEU A 7 22.83 21.35 12.33
CA LEU A 7 24.23 21.45 12.79
C LEU A 7 24.59 20.41 13.87
N ASN A 8 23.64 20.06 14.75
CA ASN A 8 23.86 19.05 15.80
C ASN A 8 23.86 17.61 15.25
N VAL A 9 23.08 17.34 14.19
CA VAL A 9 23.08 16.03 13.50
C VAL A 9 24.42 15.76 12.81
N ALA A 10 25.06 16.79 12.24
CA ALA A 10 26.36 16.64 11.59
C ALA A 10 27.53 16.38 12.57
N LYS A 11 27.40 16.81 13.84
CA LYS A 11 28.47 16.69 14.86
C LYS A 11 28.37 15.44 15.72
N ASN A 12 27.21 14.77 15.78
CA ASN A 12 27.03 13.58 16.62
C ASN A 12 26.07 12.56 15.97
N PRO A 13 26.60 11.56 15.24
CA PRO A 13 25.81 10.52 14.59
C PRO A 13 24.93 9.72 15.58
N GLN A 14 25.41 9.53 16.81
CA GLN A 14 24.68 8.83 17.86
C GLN A 14 23.43 9.62 18.30
N TYR A 15 23.46 10.95 18.26
CA TYR A 15 22.30 11.81 18.56
C TYR A 15 21.21 11.67 17.49
N ALA A 16 21.58 11.58 16.20
CA ALA A 16 20.63 11.33 15.12
C ALA A 16 20.02 9.92 15.23
N LEU A 17 20.85 8.90 15.49
CA LEU A 17 20.41 7.52 15.69
C LEU A 17 19.48 7.37 16.90
N ASN A 18 19.81 8.03 18.02
CA ASN A 18 19.00 8.00 19.24
C ASN A 18 17.67 8.73 19.05
N ASN A 19 17.65 9.90 18.43
CA ASN A 19 16.37 10.58 18.12
C ASN A 19 15.52 9.80 17.13
N PHE A 20 16.14 9.16 16.14
CA PHE A 20 15.46 8.26 15.22
C PHE A 20 14.83 7.07 15.96
N LYS A 21 15.57 6.42 16.87
CA LYS A 21 15.06 5.34 17.72
C LYS A 21 13.95 5.78 18.67
N ILE A 22 14.04 6.98 19.24
CA ILE A 22 13.07 7.49 20.23
C ILE A 22 11.76 7.92 19.58
N ILE A 23 11.79 8.49 18.38
CA ILE A 23 10.60 9.14 17.78
C ILE A 23 10.04 8.32 16.61
N ALA A 24 10.89 7.88 15.67
CA ALA A 24 10.42 7.27 14.43
C ALA A 24 10.01 5.81 14.61
N ILE A 25 10.73 5.05 15.44
CA ILE A 25 10.43 3.62 15.67
C ILE A 25 9.09 3.44 16.40
N PRO A 26 8.79 4.10 17.54
CA PRO A 26 7.51 3.91 18.22
C PRO A 26 6.33 4.38 17.38
N PHE A 27 6.50 5.44 16.58
CA PHE A 27 5.48 5.93 15.66
C PHE A 27 5.22 4.95 14.52
N ALA A 28 6.28 4.42 13.89
CA ALA A 28 6.17 3.37 12.87
C ALA A 28 5.52 2.11 13.43
N VAL A 29 5.92 1.67 14.63
CA VAL A 29 5.35 0.50 15.31
C VAL A 29 3.85 0.73 15.56
N ARG A 30 3.47 1.90 16.09
CA ARG A 30 2.05 2.21 16.34
C ARG A 30 1.21 2.24 15.06
N ILE A 31 1.75 2.74 13.95
CA ILE A 31 1.00 2.76 12.69
C ILE A 31 0.92 1.35 12.10
N LEU A 32 2.04 0.65 11.98
CA LEU A 32 2.15 -0.63 11.28
C LEU A 32 1.51 -1.79 12.06
N PHE A 33 1.64 -1.83 13.38
CA PHE A 33 1.14 -2.94 14.19
C PHE A 33 -0.19 -2.67 14.87
N ASN A 34 -0.65 -1.41 14.96
CA ASN A 34 -1.94 -1.11 15.58
C ASN A 34 -2.92 -0.44 14.60
N ALA A 35 -2.60 0.75 14.10
CA ALA A 35 -3.59 1.56 13.37
C ALA A 35 -3.98 0.97 12.00
N ALA A 36 -3.01 0.47 11.23
CA ALA A 36 -3.28 -0.13 9.93
C ALA A 36 -4.03 -1.48 10.05
N PRO A 37 -3.63 -2.43 10.91
CA PRO A 37 -4.37 -3.67 11.12
C PRO A 37 -5.81 -3.45 11.60
N GLN A 38 -6.04 -2.52 12.53
CA GLN A 38 -7.39 -2.20 13.00
C GLN A 38 -8.30 -1.66 11.88
N LYS A 39 -7.75 -0.81 11.00
CA LYS A 39 -8.51 -0.30 9.84
C LYS A 39 -8.78 -1.38 8.81
N ALA A 40 -7.80 -2.24 8.52
CA ALA A 40 -7.99 -3.38 7.64
C ALA A 40 -9.06 -4.34 8.19
N HIS A 41 -9.02 -4.64 9.49
CA HIS A 41 -10.02 -5.46 10.16
C HIS A 41 -11.42 -4.84 10.09
N LYS A 42 -11.53 -3.52 10.31
CA LYS A 42 -12.81 -2.81 10.17
C LYS A 42 -13.37 -2.94 8.75
N ILE A 43 -12.54 -2.74 7.73
CA ILE A 43 -12.95 -2.88 6.31
C ILE A 43 -13.37 -4.33 6.00
N PHE A 44 -12.66 -5.31 6.56
CA PHE A 44 -13.01 -6.72 6.43
C PHE A 44 -14.40 -7.02 7.00
N LEU A 45 -14.71 -6.48 8.19
CA LEU A 45 -16.04 -6.62 8.79
C LEU A 45 -17.10 -5.88 7.98
N GLU A 46 -16.80 -4.66 7.53
CA GLU A 46 -17.73 -3.83 6.75
C GLU A 46 -18.12 -4.51 5.44
N ARG A 47 -17.17 -5.15 4.74
CA ARG A 47 -17.44 -6.00 3.58
C ARG A 47 -18.48 -7.09 3.90
N ILE A 48 -18.34 -7.77 5.04
CA ILE A 48 -19.26 -8.83 5.46
C ILE A 48 -20.66 -8.24 5.71
N THR A 49 -20.73 -7.09 6.40
CA THR A 49 -22.02 -6.43 6.67
C THR A 49 -22.71 -5.96 5.40
N LEU A 50 -21.95 -5.58 4.38
CA LEU A 50 -22.47 -5.22 3.07
C LEU A 50 -22.91 -6.44 2.24
N GLY A 51 -22.57 -7.66 2.65
CA GLY A 51 -22.91 -8.89 1.91
C GLY A 51 -22.08 -9.08 0.64
N MET A 52 -20.85 -8.55 0.59
CA MET A 52 -19.97 -8.77 -0.55
C MET A 52 -19.23 -10.11 -0.44
N ASP A 53 -19.14 -10.83 -1.55
CA ASP A 53 -18.45 -12.11 -1.62
C ASP A 53 -16.92 -11.92 -1.51
N LYS A 54 -16.22 -12.91 -0.91
CA LYS A 54 -14.75 -12.91 -0.93
C LYS A 54 -14.27 -13.30 -2.32
N VAL A 55 -13.26 -12.60 -2.84
CA VAL A 55 -12.61 -12.94 -4.11
C VAL A 55 -11.11 -13.09 -3.91
N LEU A 56 -10.44 -13.75 -4.85
CA LEU A 56 -8.98 -13.74 -4.92
C LEU A 56 -8.51 -12.33 -5.31
N CYS A 57 -7.91 -11.62 -4.38
CA CYS A 57 -7.27 -10.34 -4.60
C CYS A 57 -5.79 -10.55 -4.89
N HIS A 58 -5.21 -9.68 -5.73
CA HIS A 58 -3.78 -9.62 -5.98
C HIS A 58 -3.01 -9.11 -4.74
N GLY A 59 -3.57 -8.14 -4.00
CA GLY A 59 -2.99 -7.60 -2.76
C GLY A 59 -1.95 -6.49 -2.99
N ASP A 60 -1.18 -6.60 -4.06
CA ASP A 60 -0.22 -5.58 -4.51
C ASP A 60 -0.41 -5.15 -5.97
N LEU A 61 -1.63 -4.82 -6.38
CA LEU A 61 -1.88 -4.35 -7.75
C LEU A 61 -1.52 -2.88 -7.95
N TRP A 62 -0.56 -2.60 -8.83
CA TRP A 62 -0.11 -1.28 -9.26
C TRP A 62 0.61 -1.39 -10.62
N SER A 63 0.93 -0.25 -11.25
CA SER A 63 1.44 -0.23 -12.64
C SER A 63 2.69 -1.08 -12.89
N MET A 64 3.56 -1.27 -11.90
CA MET A 64 4.77 -2.09 -12.04
C MET A 64 4.50 -3.60 -12.03
N ASN A 65 3.34 -4.02 -11.51
CA ASN A 65 2.90 -5.41 -11.47
C ASN A 65 1.95 -5.75 -12.63
N VAL A 66 1.83 -4.85 -13.60
CA VAL A 66 1.09 -5.05 -14.85
C VAL A 66 2.08 -4.95 -16.00
N LEU A 67 2.24 -6.04 -16.74
CA LEU A 67 3.01 -6.09 -17.96
C LEU A 67 2.16 -5.62 -19.13
N TRP A 68 2.75 -4.77 -19.96
CA TRP A 68 2.13 -4.21 -21.15
C TRP A 68 2.85 -4.71 -22.39
N ARG A 69 2.10 -4.99 -23.45
CA ARG A 69 2.60 -5.33 -24.77
C ARG A 69 2.21 -4.19 -25.71
N GLN A 70 3.17 -3.73 -26.50
CA GLN A 70 2.88 -2.78 -27.56
C GLN A 70 2.14 -3.48 -28.71
N ASN A 71 1.01 -2.91 -29.13
CA ASN A 71 0.22 -3.36 -30.26
C ASN A 71 0.03 -2.18 -31.22
N GLY A 72 1.01 -1.98 -32.09
CA GLY A 72 1.08 -0.79 -32.95
C GLY A 72 1.25 0.51 -32.15
N CYS A 73 0.28 1.43 -32.28
CA CYS A 73 0.22 2.67 -31.51
C CYS A 73 -0.42 2.48 -30.12
N ASP A 74 -1.01 1.32 -29.86
CA ASP A 74 -1.74 1.04 -28.63
C ASP A 74 -0.92 0.21 -27.64
N LEU A 75 -1.31 0.27 -26.37
CA LEU A 75 -0.77 -0.58 -25.30
C LEU A 75 -1.85 -1.55 -24.85
N GLU A 76 -1.52 -2.84 -24.91
CA GLU A 76 -2.40 -3.92 -24.47
C GLU A 76 -1.86 -4.52 -23.17
N MET A 77 -2.74 -4.84 -22.22
CA MET A 77 -2.34 -5.53 -21.01
C MET A 77 -1.93 -6.96 -21.36
N ALA A 78 -0.67 -7.32 -21.12
CA ALA A 78 -0.13 -8.63 -21.44
C ALA A 78 -0.32 -9.65 -20.31
N ALA A 79 -0.04 -9.23 -19.08
CA ALA A 79 -0.16 -10.07 -17.89
C ALA A 79 -0.16 -9.23 -16.62
N VAL A 80 -0.78 -9.76 -15.56
CA VAL A 80 -0.54 -9.31 -14.19
C VAL A 80 0.47 -10.27 -13.56
N ILE A 81 1.44 -9.75 -12.81
CA ILE A 81 2.53 -10.53 -12.22
C ILE A 81 2.71 -10.18 -10.74
N ASP A 82 3.52 -10.97 -10.03
CA ASP A 82 3.87 -10.76 -8.62
C ASP A 82 2.70 -10.95 -7.63
N TYR A 83 2.13 -12.16 -7.65
CA TYR A 83 1.06 -12.60 -6.75
C TYR A 83 1.53 -12.97 -5.33
N GLN A 84 2.71 -12.53 -4.89
CA GLN A 84 3.27 -12.90 -3.58
C GLN A 84 2.42 -12.41 -2.38
N THR A 85 1.51 -11.46 -2.62
CA THR A 85 0.59 -10.91 -1.62
C THR A 85 -0.89 -11.28 -1.87
N ALA A 86 -1.13 -12.25 -2.77
CA ALA A 86 -2.46 -12.66 -3.13
C ALA A 86 -3.19 -13.32 -1.96
N HIS A 87 -4.46 -12.97 -1.76
CA HIS A 87 -5.27 -13.44 -0.63
C HIS A 87 -6.76 -13.33 -0.95
N PHE A 88 -7.60 -14.07 -0.21
CA PHE A 88 -9.06 -13.94 -0.34
C PHE A 88 -9.57 -12.75 0.46
N GLY A 89 -9.99 -11.70 -0.26
CA GLY A 89 -10.22 -10.39 0.33
C GLY A 89 -11.47 -9.68 -0.19
N CYS A 90 -11.44 -8.36 -0.07
CA CYS A 90 -12.41 -7.47 -0.70
C CYS A 90 -11.86 -7.04 -2.07
N ALA A 91 -12.58 -7.35 -3.15
CA ALA A 91 -12.16 -7.00 -4.52
C ALA A 91 -11.92 -5.50 -4.73
N ALA A 92 -12.68 -4.66 -4.02
CA ALA A 92 -12.52 -3.20 -4.05
C ALA A 92 -11.11 -2.75 -3.64
N THR A 93 -10.37 -3.59 -2.90
CA THR A 93 -9.02 -3.27 -2.43
C THR A 93 -8.03 -3.10 -3.58
N ASP A 94 -8.02 -4.01 -4.55
CA ASP A 94 -7.09 -3.93 -5.69
C ASP A 94 -7.42 -2.74 -6.59
N LEU A 95 -8.72 -2.46 -6.81
CA LEU A 95 -9.17 -1.30 -7.57
C LEU A 95 -8.73 0.01 -6.91
N VAL A 96 -9.01 0.18 -5.61
CA VAL A 96 -8.63 1.38 -4.88
C VAL A 96 -7.11 1.51 -4.82
N ARG A 97 -6.37 0.40 -4.68
CA ARG A 97 -4.91 0.38 -4.70
C ARG A 97 -4.37 0.86 -6.04
N LEU A 98 -4.84 0.28 -7.15
CA LEU A 98 -4.43 0.65 -8.50
C LEU A 98 -4.65 2.14 -8.76
N LEU A 99 -5.85 2.66 -8.46
CA LEU A 99 -6.18 4.08 -8.64
C LEU A 99 -5.38 5.00 -7.69
N CYS A 100 -5.04 4.53 -6.47
CA CYS A 100 -4.22 5.31 -5.55
C CYS A 100 -2.74 5.34 -5.94
N ALA A 101 -2.22 4.25 -6.52
CA ALA A 101 -0.82 4.09 -6.90
C ALA A 101 -0.52 4.70 -8.27
N CYS A 102 -1.45 4.63 -9.21
CA CYS A 102 -1.21 5.01 -10.61
C CYS A 102 -1.68 6.43 -10.97
N LEU A 103 -2.56 7.04 -10.17
CA LEU A 103 -3.08 8.37 -10.44
C LEU A 103 -2.47 9.43 -9.53
N SER A 104 -2.30 10.63 -10.10
CA SER A 104 -1.94 11.80 -9.31
C SER A 104 -3.01 12.11 -8.27
N GLY A 105 -2.63 12.85 -7.22
CA GLY A 105 -3.58 13.28 -6.20
C GLY A 105 -4.70 14.16 -6.75
N ARG A 106 -4.45 14.90 -7.83
CA ARG A 106 -5.42 15.75 -8.52
C ARG A 106 -6.43 14.88 -9.28
N ASP A 107 -5.94 14.02 -10.16
CA ASP A 107 -6.79 13.20 -11.04
C ASP A 107 -7.70 12.28 -10.22
N ARG A 108 -7.17 11.69 -9.16
CA ARG A 108 -7.97 10.85 -8.26
C ARG A 108 -9.06 11.63 -7.51
N ARG A 109 -8.91 12.93 -7.24
CA ARG A 109 -10.00 13.70 -6.60
C ARG A 109 -11.10 14.03 -7.60
N THR A 110 -10.72 14.29 -8.85
CA THR A 110 -11.63 14.74 -9.89
C THR A 110 -12.35 13.59 -10.59
N ASN A 111 -11.70 12.44 -10.75
CA ASN A 111 -12.17 11.39 -11.66
C ASN A 111 -12.51 10.05 -10.98
N TRP A 112 -12.33 9.90 -9.66
CA TRP A 112 -12.44 8.57 -9.03
C TRP A 112 -13.80 7.90 -9.18
N GLU A 113 -14.91 8.65 -9.14
CA GLU A 113 -16.25 8.07 -9.27
C GLU A 113 -16.46 7.48 -10.66
N HIS A 114 -16.11 8.25 -11.68
CA HIS A 114 -16.20 7.84 -13.07
C HIS A 114 -15.29 6.63 -13.37
N LEU A 115 -14.04 6.67 -12.91
CA LEU A 115 -13.10 5.56 -13.09
C LEU A 115 -13.54 4.28 -12.35
N LEU A 116 -14.15 4.43 -11.17
CA LEU A 116 -14.73 3.31 -10.41
C LEU A 116 -15.87 2.66 -11.19
N GLU A 117 -16.74 3.48 -11.77
CA GLU A 117 -17.88 3.03 -12.57
C GLU A 117 -17.44 2.34 -13.86
N GLU A 118 -16.53 2.94 -14.64
CA GLU A 118 -15.99 2.30 -15.84
C GLU A 118 -15.32 0.96 -15.54
N PHE A 119 -14.50 0.90 -14.49
CA PHE A 119 -13.87 -0.34 -14.08
C PHE A 119 -14.91 -1.41 -13.71
N TYR A 120 -15.94 -1.03 -12.94
CA TYR A 120 -17.00 -1.94 -12.56
C TYR A 120 -17.79 -2.47 -13.77
N LEU A 121 -18.11 -1.59 -14.73
CA LEU A 121 -18.82 -1.98 -15.96
C LEU A 121 -17.99 -2.92 -16.82
N ASN A 122 -16.71 -2.63 -17.01
CA ASN A 122 -15.78 -3.51 -17.73
C ASN A 122 -15.67 -4.88 -17.03
N LEU A 123 -15.48 -4.89 -15.72
CA LEU A 123 -15.42 -6.13 -14.94
C LEU A 123 -16.73 -6.91 -15.03
N LYS A 124 -17.89 -6.26 -14.99
CA LYS A 124 -19.19 -6.91 -15.16
C LYS A 124 -19.31 -7.55 -16.55
N GLY A 125 -18.77 -6.90 -17.59
CA GLY A 125 -18.64 -7.47 -18.93
C GLY A 125 -17.82 -8.76 -18.94
N GLU A 126 -16.63 -8.75 -18.34
CA GLU A 126 -15.73 -9.91 -18.22
C GLU A 126 -16.30 -11.05 -17.35
N VAL A 127 -17.07 -10.70 -16.31
CA VAL A 127 -17.76 -11.68 -15.46
C VAL A 127 -18.88 -12.38 -16.25
N GLY A 128 -19.51 -11.69 -17.20
CA GLY A 128 -20.55 -12.21 -18.08
C GLY A 128 -21.81 -12.59 -17.29
N ASN A 129 -22.33 -13.79 -17.54
CA ASN A 129 -23.56 -14.29 -16.90
C ASN A 129 -23.35 -14.81 -15.46
N ARG A 130 -22.12 -14.73 -14.93
CA ARG A 130 -21.83 -15.16 -13.56
C ARG A 130 -22.33 -14.12 -12.56
N LYS A 131 -22.65 -14.57 -11.34
CA LYS A 131 -23.04 -13.68 -10.25
C LYS A 131 -21.89 -12.73 -9.94
N MET A 132 -22.17 -11.43 -9.94
CA MET A 132 -21.20 -10.41 -9.53
C MET A 132 -20.98 -10.50 -8.01
N PRO A 133 -19.73 -10.55 -7.52
CA PRO A 133 -19.42 -10.65 -6.08
C PRO A 133 -19.81 -9.41 -5.26
N TYR A 134 -20.13 -8.30 -5.92
CA TYR A 134 -20.53 -7.04 -5.30
C TYR A 134 -21.24 -6.12 -6.32
N THR A 135 -21.88 -5.08 -5.82
CA THR A 135 -22.52 -3.99 -6.57
C THR A 135 -21.62 -2.76 -6.61
N LEU A 136 -21.87 -1.85 -7.56
CA LEU A 136 -21.14 -0.59 -7.66
C LEU A 136 -21.27 0.24 -6.38
N GLU A 137 -22.46 0.28 -5.80
CA GLU A 137 -22.77 1.02 -4.57
C GLU A 137 -21.99 0.50 -3.36
N GLN A 138 -21.83 -0.82 -3.24
CA GLN A 138 -21.01 -1.44 -2.19
C GLN A 138 -19.53 -1.06 -2.34
N VAL A 139 -18.99 -0.98 -3.56
CA VAL A 139 -17.61 -0.54 -3.78
C VAL A 139 -17.47 0.95 -3.49
N ARG A 140 -18.45 1.76 -3.92
CA ARG A 140 -18.47 3.21 -3.70
C ARG A 140 -18.49 3.55 -2.21
N SER A 141 -19.25 2.81 -1.39
CA SER A 141 -19.27 3.02 0.07
C SER A 141 -17.91 2.70 0.73
N LEU A 142 -17.20 1.68 0.23
CA LEU A 142 -15.88 1.28 0.75
C LEU A 142 -14.71 2.13 0.23
N TRP A 143 -14.91 2.99 -0.78
CA TRP A 143 -13.84 3.78 -1.40
C TRP A 143 -13.04 4.63 -0.41
N MET A 144 -13.71 5.47 0.39
CA MET A 144 -13.03 6.37 1.32
C MET A 144 -12.33 5.61 2.47
N PRO A 145 -12.95 4.62 3.13
CA PRO A 145 -12.28 3.74 4.09
C PRO A 145 -11.03 3.06 3.52
N LEU A 146 -11.15 2.41 2.35
CA LEU A 146 -10.05 1.73 1.68
C LEU A 146 -8.92 2.68 1.32
N LYS A 147 -9.24 3.83 0.73
CA LYS A 147 -8.26 4.87 0.39
C LYS A 147 -7.51 5.36 1.63
N GLN A 148 -8.18 5.52 2.75
CA GLN A 148 -7.54 5.94 4.00
C GLN A 148 -6.63 4.84 4.58
N CYS A 149 -7.03 3.57 4.48
CA CYS A 149 -6.22 2.43 4.89
C CYS A 149 -4.97 2.28 4.02
N LEU A 150 -5.13 2.33 2.69
CA LEU A 150 -4.03 2.21 1.72
C LEU A 150 -3.04 3.37 1.81
N LYS A 151 -3.51 4.60 2.02
CA LYS A 151 -2.62 5.76 2.24
C LYS A 151 -1.72 5.59 3.45
N LEU A 152 -2.22 4.98 4.53
CA LEU A 152 -1.40 4.71 5.71
C LEU A 152 -0.28 3.73 5.38
N ASN A 153 -0.56 2.68 4.61
CA ASN A 153 0.42 1.67 4.21
C ASN A 153 1.45 2.20 3.19
N ILE A 154 1.01 2.92 2.17
CA ILE A 154 1.91 3.47 1.14
C ILE A 154 2.80 4.57 1.74
N SER A 155 2.22 5.49 2.53
CA SER A 155 3.00 6.56 3.15
C SER A 155 4.00 6.03 4.17
N THR A 156 3.70 4.97 4.93
CA THR A 156 4.68 4.36 5.83
C THR A 156 5.79 3.68 5.05
N CYS A 157 5.48 2.91 4.00
CA CYS A 157 6.49 2.23 3.20
C CYS A 157 7.42 3.21 2.48
N ILE A 158 6.88 4.28 1.88
CA ILE A 158 7.66 5.31 1.19
C ILE A 158 8.49 6.14 2.19
N GLN A 159 7.92 6.55 3.33
CA GLN A 159 8.68 7.25 4.37
C GLN A 159 9.78 6.37 4.97
N TRP A 160 9.53 5.06 5.11
CA TRP A 160 10.57 4.11 5.52
C TRP A 160 11.69 4.03 4.49
N ARG A 161 11.37 3.83 3.20
CA ARG A 161 12.40 3.81 2.14
C ARG A 161 13.17 5.13 2.03
N SER A 162 12.52 6.29 2.13
CA SER A 162 13.21 7.57 1.92
C SER A 162 13.97 8.06 3.15
N LYS A 163 13.39 8.00 4.36
CA LYS A 163 14.05 8.51 5.56
C LYS A 163 15.04 7.54 6.16
N VAL A 164 14.73 6.24 6.17
CA VAL A 164 15.59 5.23 6.81
C VAL A 164 16.70 4.84 5.85
N PHE A 165 16.34 4.41 4.64
CA PHE A 165 17.31 3.98 3.63
C PHE A 165 18.18 5.14 3.14
N GLY A 166 17.59 6.31 2.89
CA GLY A 166 18.34 7.50 2.46
C GLY A 166 19.31 8.06 3.52
N GLN A 167 18.93 8.03 4.81
CA GLN A 167 19.86 8.42 5.89
C GLN A 167 20.96 7.39 6.12
N MET A 168 20.75 6.12 5.76
CA MET A 168 21.68 5.02 5.98
C MET A 168 22.73 4.85 4.87
N LEU A 169 22.40 5.14 3.60
CA LEU A 169 23.35 5.07 2.48
C LEU A 169 24.52 6.06 2.63
N HIS A 170 24.33 7.14 3.40
CA HIS A 170 25.36 8.13 3.68
C HIS A 170 26.12 7.90 5.00
N GLN A 171 25.90 6.79 5.70
CA GLN A 171 26.60 6.49 6.95
C GLN A 171 27.78 5.52 6.72
N PRO A 172 28.96 5.77 7.31
CA PRO A 172 30.15 4.91 7.17
C PRO A 172 30.02 3.53 7.86
N TYR A 173 28.85 3.19 8.40
CA TYR A 173 28.59 1.95 9.17
C TYR A 173 27.49 1.07 8.55
N PHE A 174 27.22 1.25 7.25
CA PHE A 174 26.18 0.51 6.51
C PHE A 174 26.25 -1.01 6.71
N SER A 175 27.46 -1.58 6.81
CA SER A 175 27.71 -3.01 7.03
C SER A 175 27.30 -3.55 8.40
N VAL A 176 27.19 -2.70 9.42
CA VAL A 176 26.87 -3.12 10.81
C VAL A 176 25.35 -3.06 11.07
N VAL A 177 24.66 -2.13 10.42
CA VAL A 177 23.21 -1.90 10.62
C VAL A 177 22.36 -2.79 9.70
N THR A 178 22.92 -3.21 8.56
CA THR A 178 22.21 -3.99 7.54
C THR A 178 21.63 -5.31 8.06
N PRO A 179 22.32 -6.15 8.87
CA PRO A 179 21.75 -7.44 9.29
C PRO A 179 20.52 -7.29 10.20
N PHE A 180 20.56 -6.36 11.15
CA PHE A 180 19.42 -6.09 12.04
C PHE A 180 18.24 -5.45 11.31
N LEU A 181 18.52 -4.60 10.31
CA LEU A 181 17.49 -3.95 9.53
C LEU A 181 16.86 -4.91 8.52
N VAL A 182 17.66 -5.78 7.89
CA VAL A 182 17.16 -6.86 7.03
C VAL A 182 16.31 -7.82 7.85
N ASP A 183 16.74 -8.23 9.06
CA ASP A 183 15.92 -9.10 9.91
C ASP A 183 14.61 -8.41 10.35
N LEU A 184 14.63 -7.12 10.68
CA LEU A 184 13.41 -6.36 11.01
C LEU A 184 12.51 -6.17 9.78
N ILE A 185 13.05 -5.83 8.62
CA ILE A 185 12.30 -5.66 7.37
C ILE A 185 11.72 -6.99 6.91
N MET A 186 12.51 -8.08 6.96
CA MET A 186 12.08 -9.42 6.57
C MET A 186 11.01 -9.95 7.52
N ARG A 187 11.14 -9.73 8.84
CA ARG A 187 10.06 -10.07 9.79
C ARG A 187 8.80 -9.25 9.56
N ASN A 188 8.92 -7.97 9.18
CA ASN A 188 7.78 -7.12 8.86
C ASN A 188 7.11 -7.49 7.52
N PHE A 189 7.90 -7.86 6.50
CA PHE A 189 7.39 -8.39 5.24
C PHE A 189 6.70 -9.73 5.46
N TYR A 190 7.33 -10.62 6.24
CA TYR A 190 6.81 -11.96 6.55
C TYR A 190 5.52 -11.91 7.39
N ILE A 191 5.43 -11.00 8.38
CA ILE A 191 4.19 -10.78 9.14
C ILE A 191 3.10 -10.16 8.27
N TRP A 192 3.45 -9.32 7.28
CA TRP A 192 2.48 -8.76 6.35
C TRP A 192 1.98 -9.78 5.32
N SER A 193 2.83 -10.72 4.89
CA SER A 193 2.45 -11.82 3.98
C SER A 193 1.75 -12.99 4.68
N VAL A 194 2.03 -13.24 5.97
CA VAL A 194 1.48 -14.39 6.71
C VAL A 194 0.35 -13.99 7.66
N GLY A 195 0.30 -12.75 8.15
CA GLY A 195 -0.72 -12.27 9.11
C GLY A 195 -2.06 -11.84 8.50
N VAL A 196 -2.26 -12.08 7.20
CA VAL A 196 -3.54 -11.87 6.48
C VAL A 196 -4.21 -13.22 6.12
N LEU A 197 -3.63 -14.36 6.52
CA LEU A 197 -4.33 -15.64 6.63
C LEU A 197 -5.24 -15.64 7.86
#